data_AF-A0A9W9AU95-F1
#
_entry.id   AF-A0A9W9AU95-F1
#
_cell.length_a   1.000
_cell.length_b   1.000
_cell.length_c   1.000
_cell.angle_alpha   90.00
_cell.angle_beta   90.00
_cell.angle_gamma   90.00
#
_symmetry.space_group_name_H-M   'P 1'
#
loop_
_entity.id
_entity.type
_entity.pdbx_description
1 polymer ?
#
loop_
_entity_poly.entity_id
_entity_poly.type
_entity_poly.pdbx_seq_one_letter_code
_entity_poly.pdbx_strand_id
1 'polypeptide(L)'
;MIPIPSSLTSLIHLEPQAKPINASQSFALKLRAIGALSVEEFLNISEEDLPPIRYDFGFPNATCPWYYIPEAQTVATLPELTAVQQLENACKEAFGRTDVLHYSVVLKANASGYHSVLHIVRNSRMRRTYTGMRKHKTENQAREEVAQVALREGALTYILGEEPNDGLNPDSEESSNPVKMIEDCFARWRPGLKAPEWFSYDHGAALKVQITSRTFRVYSTPEDTKSDAQVACAQIAIDSGILEFIKFGDGQVRPSSPNPSASNTQDATMWSNVQEFMETIPRPFPEPEFEHNPLIVEGKILQWFNKLRQDVNKSRASPLQFYFHFLQVKHAHGCLLRVEPPNSDSKAARTYLIEPRFSKKAKSKIGVCIQAMSEGVGSFLRAYLPDPKATSPEEQSSVTLEMRRYANVTVWPAIEAACREIGPGAVTTTQYPSNSGKFGCLLMVVVPPLPATNLGSVSRNYTVTPTYLFRDDARVALLCEEGHRIFQFVKSRGAPGDPPRPVKKAKLMAVPMYSPAQSKTKTKAKKKPVDIQPQPQPIAVPLTKMAPKDWDKETNQPNVDLTYELEPGEIFADDETSVAGSSTFSHPSYPPSSNSTQSNSSQPSSFYFPIPISSD
;
A
#
# COMPACT_ATOMS: atom_id res chain seq x y z
N MET A 1 -64.84 -18.95 -47.20
CA MET A 1 -65.24 -20.33 -46.85
C MET A 1 -64.37 -21.30 -47.61
N ILE A 2 -63.29 -21.75 -46.97
CA ILE A 2 -62.29 -22.73 -47.46
C ILE A 2 -61.91 -23.57 -46.22
N PRO A 3 -61.70 -24.90 -46.35
CA PRO A 3 -62.01 -25.87 -45.30
C PRO A 3 -60.88 -26.15 -44.31
N ILE A 4 -61.28 -26.70 -43.17
CA ILE A 4 -60.44 -27.26 -42.10
C ILE A 4 -59.87 -28.61 -42.54
N PRO A 5 -58.57 -28.89 -42.36
CA PRO A 5 -58.05 -30.25 -42.30
C PRO A 5 -57.52 -30.60 -40.89
N SER A 6 -58.24 -31.51 -40.26
CA SER A 6 -57.81 -32.76 -39.61
C SER A 6 -56.39 -32.89 -39.05
N SER A 7 -56.33 -32.94 -37.71
CA SER A 7 -55.59 -33.89 -36.86
C SER A 7 -54.29 -34.50 -37.42
N LEU A 8 -53.15 -33.99 -36.95
CA LEU A 8 -51.88 -34.70 -36.92
C LEU A 8 -51.66 -35.29 -35.52
N THR A 9 -51.87 -36.59 -35.41
CA THR A 9 -51.48 -37.43 -34.27
C THR A 9 -49.97 -37.60 -34.30
N SER A 10 -49.23 -36.76 -33.58
CA SER A 10 -47.79 -36.97 -33.38
C SER A 10 -47.59 -38.11 -32.38
N LEU A 11 -47.22 -39.28 -32.92
CA LEU A 11 -46.69 -40.42 -32.18
C LEU A 11 -45.41 -39.98 -31.45
N ILE A 12 -45.49 -39.80 -30.14
CA ILE A 12 -44.31 -39.61 -29.28
C ILE A 12 -43.61 -40.95 -29.20
N HIS A 13 -42.49 -41.10 -29.92
CA HIS A 13 -41.57 -42.20 -29.74
C HIS A 13 -40.85 -41.98 -28.39
N LEU A 14 -41.31 -42.70 -27.36
CA LEU A 14 -40.66 -42.75 -26.05
C LEU A 14 -39.31 -43.45 -26.21
N GLU A 15 -38.26 -42.65 -26.29
CA GLU A 15 -36.87 -43.09 -26.17
C GLU A 15 -36.71 -43.82 -24.81
N PRO A 16 -36.18 -45.05 -24.79
CA PRO A 16 -36.02 -45.81 -23.56
C PRO A 16 -35.03 -45.07 -22.65
N GLN A 17 -35.53 -44.53 -21.54
CA GLN A 17 -34.67 -43.90 -20.55
C GLN A 17 -33.61 -44.88 -20.06
N ALA A 18 -32.37 -44.62 -20.43
CA ALA A 18 -31.21 -45.32 -19.92
C ALA A 18 -31.18 -45.17 -18.39
N LYS A 19 -31.09 -46.31 -17.70
CA LYS A 19 -30.96 -46.36 -16.24
C LYS A 19 -29.84 -45.41 -15.79
N PRO A 20 -30.05 -44.61 -14.72
CA PRO A 20 -29.05 -43.68 -14.24
C PRO A 20 -27.77 -44.45 -13.91
N ILE A 21 -26.70 -44.16 -14.65
CA ILE A 21 -25.36 -44.67 -14.36
C ILE A 21 -24.99 -44.17 -12.97
N ASN A 22 -24.78 -45.10 -12.05
CA ASN A 22 -24.42 -44.81 -10.67
C ASN A 22 -23.19 -43.90 -10.66
N ALA A 23 -23.23 -42.78 -9.93
CA ALA A 23 -22.16 -41.79 -9.89
C ALA A 23 -20.78 -42.39 -9.56
N SER A 24 -20.77 -43.51 -8.83
CA SER A 24 -19.56 -44.31 -8.55
C SER A 24 -18.91 -44.91 -9.81
N GLN A 25 -19.70 -45.38 -10.79
CA GLN A 25 -19.17 -45.93 -12.05
C GLN A 25 -18.60 -44.82 -12.94
N SER A 26 -19.26 -43.65 -12.98
CA SER A 26 -18.73 -42.49 -13.71
C SER A 26 -17.40 -41.99 -13.13
N PHE A 27 -17.27 -41.99 -11.79
CA PHE A 27 -16.04 -41.63 -11.12
C PHE A 27 -14.92 -42.65 -11.36
N ALA A 28 -15.23 -43.96 -11.28
CA ALA A 28 -14.28 -45.03 -11.56
C ALA A 28 -13.74 -44.97 -13.00
N LEU A 29 -14.59 -44.68 -13.99
CA LEU A 29 -14.17 -44.51 -15.39
C LEU A 29 -13.22 -43.32 -15.58
N LYS A 30 -13.46 -42.20 -14.86
CA LYS A 30 -12.57 -41.04 -14.91
C LYS A 30 -11.21 -41.30 -14.24
N LEU A 31 -11.20 -42.06 -13.14
CA LEU A 31 -9.97 -42.50 -12.50
C LEU A 31 -9.17 -43.45 -13.40
N ARG A 32 -9.86 -44.38 -14.08
CA ARG A 32 -9.21 -45.28 -15.03
C ARG A 32 -8.61 -44.53 -16.23
N ALA A 33 -9.24 -43.44 -16.68
CA ALA A 33 -8.72 -42.58 -17.75
C ALA A 33 -7.40 -41.85 -17.40
N ILE A 34 -7.08 -41.71 -16.11
CA ILE A 34 -5.80 -41.15 -15.63
C ILE A 34 -4.84 -42.23 -15.11
N GLY A 35 -5.11 -43.50 -15.42
CA GLY A 35 -4.22 -44.63 -15.11
C GLY A 35 -4.46 -45.31 -13.76
N ALA A 36 -5.57 -45.01 -13.06
CA ALA A 36 -5.90 -45.74 -11.83
C ALA A 36 -6.45 -47.14 -12.15
N LEU A 37 -5.94 -48.15 -11.45
CA LEU A 37 -6.40 -49.53 -11.50
C LEU A 37 -7.25 -49.85 -10.28
N SER A 38 -8.26 -50.73 -10.42
CA SER A 38 -8.93 -51.29 -9.23
C SER A 38 -7.97 -52.22 -8.47
N VAL A 39 -8.27 -52.49 -7.19
CA VAL A 39 -7.44 -53.41 -6.37
C VAL A 39 -7.40 -54.81 -6.99
N GLU A 40 -8.52 -55.29 -7.53
CA GLU A 40 -8.58 -56.59 -8.22
C GLU A 40 -7.81 -56.58 -9.54
N GLU A 41 -7.78 -55.46 -10.27
CA GLU A 41 -6.99 -55.33 -11.50
C GLU A 41 -5.49 -55.27 -11.20
N PHE A 42 -5.10 -54.56 -10.14
CA PHE A 42 -3.71 -54.48 -9.70
C PHE A 42 -3.17 -55.84 -9.24
N LEU A 43 -3.98 -56.63 -8.53
CA LEU A 43 -3.56 -57.94 -8.03
C LEU A 43 -3.50 -59.03 -9.12
N ASN A 44 -4.13 -58.82 -10.28
CA ASN A 44 -4.20 -59.82 -11.36
C ASN A 44 -3.39 -59.44 -12.62
N ILE A 45 -2.73 -58.28 -12.64
CA ILE A 45 -1.85 -57.86 -13.74
C ILE A 45 -0.47 -58.50 -13.58
N SER A 46 0.10 -59.00 -14.69
CA SER A 46 1.48 -59.49 -14.71
C SER A 46 2.45 -58.32 -14.56
N GLU A 47 3.60 -58.53 -13.91
CA GLU A 47 4.58 -57.46 -13.62
C GLU A 47 5.10 -56.77 -14.90
N GLU A 48 5.08 -57.47 -16.03
CA GLU A 48 5.49 -56.98 -17.35
C GLU A 48 4.46 -56.06 -18.00
N ASP A 49 3.19 -56.14 -17.59
CA ASP A 49 2.07 -55.35 -18.11
C ASP A 49 1.71 -54.14 -17.24
N LEU A 50 2.41 -53.94 -16.11
CA LEU A 50 2.22 -52.75 -15.28
C LEU A 50 2.70 -51.50 -16.04
N PRO A 51 1.88 -50.44 -16.16
CA PRO A 51 2.36 -49.20 -16.73
C PRO A 51 3.56 -48.70 -15.90
N PRO A 52 4.66 -48.28 -16.53
CA PRO A 52 5.88 -47.90 -15.82
C PRO A 52 5.57 -46.74 -14.87
N ILE A 53 5.59 -47.03 -13.57
CA ILE A 53 5.30 -46.07 -12.52
C ILE A 53 6.48 -45.10 -12.47
N ARG A 54 6.28 -43.87 -12.97
CA ARG A 54 7.23 -42.78 -12.79
C ARG A 54 7.13 -42.27 -11.35
N TYR A 55 8.08 -42.68 -10.51
CA TYR A 55 8.27 -42.12 -9.19
C TYR A 55 9.05 -40.80 -9.29
N ASP A 56 8.34 -39.68 -9.42
CA ASP A 56 8.92 -38.32 -9.32
C ASP A 56 8.90 -37.77 -7.88
N PHE A 57 8.99 -38.64 -6.86
CA PHE A 57 9.17 -38.24 -5.46
C PHE A 57 10.52 -38.74 -4.95
N GLY A 58 11.50 -37.83 -4.88
CA GLY A 58 12.80 -38.09 -4.29
C GLY A 58 12.72 -38.14 -2.76
N PHE A 59 12.93 -39.32 -2.19
CA PHE A 59 13.50 -39.46 -0.85
C PHE A 59 15.00 -39.81 -0.99
N PRO A 60 15.88 -39.31 -0.10
CA PRO A 60 17.32 -39.55 -0.22
C PRO A 60 17.67 -40.99 0.15
N ASN A 61 18.57 -41.58 -0.64
CA ASN A 61 19.15 -42.90 -0.47
C ASN A 61 19.68 -43.15 0.96
N ALA A 62 19.12 -44.15 1.64
CA ALA A 62 19.84 -44.94 2.62
C ALA A 62 20.15 -46.30 1.96
N THR A 63 21.39 -46.49 1.51
CA THR A 63 21.89 -47.81 1.10
C THR A 63 22.58 -48.50 2.27
N CYS A 64 22.07 -49.68 2.61
CA CYS A 64 22.71 -50.63 3.53
C CYS A 64 24.10 -51.07 3.03
N PRO A 65 25.02 -51.42 3.95
CA PRO A 65 26.35 -51.91 3.64
C PRO A 65 26.31 -53.40 3.26
N TRP A 66 27.46 -53.96 2.88
CA TRP A 66 27.72 -55.35 2.46
C TRP A 66 27.57 -55.62 0.95
N TYR A 67 28.58 -55.22 0.17
CA TYR A 67 29.47 -56.15 -0.55
C TYR A 67 30.66 -55.36 -1.10
N TYR A 68 31.86 -55.79 -0.71
CA TYR A 68 33.15 -55.22 -1.12
C TYR A 68 33.73 -56.11 -2.22
N ILE A 69 34.11 -55.53 -3.36
CA ILE A 69 35.07 -56.11 -4.30
C ILE A 69 36.06 -54.99 -4.66
N PRO A 70 37.37 -55.15 -4.39
CA PRO A 70 38.35 -54.10 -4.67
C PRO A 70 38.89 -54.24 -6.10
N GLU A 71 38.77 -53.18 -6.90
CA GLU A 71 39.54 -53.05 -8.14
C GLU A 71 40.24 -51.69 -8.22
N ALA A 72 41.39 -51.72 -8.88
CA ALA A 72 42.55 -50.84 -8.79
C ALA A 72 42.31 -49.32 -8.82
N GLN A 73 43.09 -48.61 -8.00
CA GLN A 73 43.21 -47.15 -7.96
C GLN A 73 43.70 -46.58 -9.30
N THR A 74 42.77 -45.99 -10.06
CA THR A 74 43.06 -44.88 -10.97
C THR A 74 42.93 -43.58 -10.21
N VAL A 75 43.90 -42.67 -10.39
CA VAL A 75 43.92 -41.35 -9.78
C VAL A 75 42.63 -40.60 -10.17
N ALA A 76 41.69 -40.52 -9.24
CA ALA A 76 40.38 -39.93 -9.45
C ALA A 76 40.49 -38.41 -9.55
N THR A 77 40.43 -37.87 -10.77
CA THR A 77 39.98 -36.49 -11.00
C THR A 77 38.60 -36.35 -10.37
N LEU A 78 38.50 -35.49 -9.35
CA LEU A 78 37.22 -35.11 -8.74
C LEU A 78 36.24 -34.73 -9.86
N PRO A 79 35.01 -35.29 -9.87
CA PRO A 79 34.02 -34.94 -10.87
C PRO A 79 33.76 -33.42 -10.81
N GLU A 80 33.94 -32.73 -11.94
CA GLU A 80 33.64 -31.30 -12.03
C GLU A 80 32.18 -31.06 -11.66
N LEU A 81 31.95 -30.26 -10.61
CA LEU A 81 30.62 -29.83 -10.19
C LEU A 81 29.95 -29.06 -11.31
N THR A 82 28.72 -29.44 -11.66
CA THR A 82 27.93 -28.73 -12.67
C THR A 82 27.61 -27.30 -12.21
N ALA A 83 27.32 -26.39 -13.15
CA ALA A 83 27.03 -25.00 -12.79
C ALA A 83 25.79 -24.89 -11.88
N VAL A 84 24.79 -25.76 -12.10
CA VAL A 84 23.60 -25.87 -11.24
C VAL A 84 24.01 -26.28 -9.82
N GLN A 85 24.86 -27.30 -9.68
CA GLN A 85 25.33 -27.76 -8.37
C GLN A 85 26.14 -26.69 -7.63
N GLN A 86 26.97 -25.92 -8.35
CA GLN A 86 27.71 -24.80 -7.76
C GLN A 86 26.78 -23.74 -7.16
N LEU A 87 25.74 -23.33 -7.89
CA LEU A 87 24.74 -22.38 -7.39
C LEU A 87 23.93 -22.95 -6.23
N GLU A 88 23.53 -24.23 -6.29
CA GLU A 88 22.80 -24.90 -5.21
C GLU A 88 23.63 -24.99 -3.93
N ASN A 89 24.92 -25.33 -4.06
CA ASN A 89 25.84 -25.37 -2.92
C ASN A 89 26.03 -23.98 -2.31
N ALA A 90 26.23 -22.94 -3.14
CA ALA A 90 26.33 -21.56 -2.66
C ALA A 90 25.05 -21.11 -1.94
N CYS A 91 23.86 -21.49 -2.44
CA CYS A 91 22.59 -21.17 -1.77
C CYS A 91 22.42 -21.93 -0.44
N LYS A 92 22.83 -23.20 -0.38
CA LYS A 92 22.85 -23.97 0.87
C LYS A 92 23.79 -23.33 1.89
N GLU A 93 24.95 -22.88 1.47
CA GLU A 93 25.93 -22.21 2.31
C GLU A 93 25.42 -20.86 2.83
N ALA A 94 24.91 -20.01 1.94
CA ALA A 94 24.46 -18.65 2.30
C ALA A 94 23.11 -18.61 3.03
N PHE A 95 22.18 -19.51 2.69
CA PHE A 95 20.78 -19.44 3.16
C PHE A 95 20.31 -20.67 3.92
N GLY A 96 21.07 -21.76 3.93
CA GLY A 96 20.63 -23.05 4.46
C GLY A 96 19.60 -23.78 3.59
N ARG A 97 19.30 -23.28 2.37
CA ARG A 97 18.22 -23.79 1.51
C ARG A 97 18.45 -23.44 0.03
N THR A 98 17.85 -24.22 -0.89
CA THR A 98 17.98 -24.07 -2.36
C THR A 98 16.74 -23.53 -3.06
N ASP A 99 15.62 -23.36 -2.35
CA ASP A 99 14.36 -22.78 -2.84
C ASP A 99 14.52 -21.33 -3.35
N VAL A 100 15.66 -20.70 -3.05
CA VAL A 100 16.08 -19.39 -3.54
C VAL A 100 16.32 -19.37 -5.06
N LEU A 101 16.61 -20.53 -5.68
CA LEU A 101 16.83 -20.69 -7.12
C LEU A 101 15.55 -21.12 -7.83
N HIS A 102 14.91 -20.20 -8.54
CA HIS A 102 13.72 -20.48 -9.35
C HIS A 102 14.06 -20.53 -10.84
N TYR A 103 14.11 -21.74 -11.39
CA TYR A 103 14.22 -21.96 -12.82
C TYR A 103 12.82 -21.94 -13.46
N SER A 104 12.67 -21.18 -14.54
CA SER A 104 11.48 -21.21 -15.39
C SER A 104 11.90 -21.56 -16.81
N VAL A 105 11.30 -22.60 -17.37
CA VAL A 105 11.66 -23.11 -18.69
C VAL A 105 10.52 -22.81 -19.63
N VAL A 106 10.81 -22.03 -20.67
CA VAL A 106 9.80 -21.53 -21.59
C VAL A 106 9.94 -22.27 -22.92
N LEU A 107 8.88 -22.97 -23.32
CA LEU A 107 8.79 -23.57 -24.64
C LEU A 107 8.19 -22.55 -25.61
N LYS A 108 8.96 -22.06 -26.59
CA LYS A 108 8.42 -21.17 -27.62
C LYS A 108 7.70 -22.02 -28.67
N ALA A 109 6.38 -21.85 -28.78
CA ALA A 109 5.52 -22.62 -29.69
C ALA A 109 5.99 -22.66 -31.16
N ASN A 110 6.77 -21.67 -31.60
CA ASN A 110 7.19 -21.52 -32.99
C ASN A 110 8.69 -21.84 -33.21
N ALA A 111 9.41 -22.29 -32.18
CA ALA A 111 10.83 -22.61 -32.27
C ALA A 111 11.13 -23.93 -31.57
N SER A 112 11.75 -24.87 -32.29
CA SER A 112 12.19 -26.17 -31.77
C SER A 112 13.36 -26.05 -30.78
N GLY A 113 13.09 -25.53 -29.57
CA GLY A 113 14.08 -25.52 -28.50
C GLY A 113 13.60 -24.90 -27.19
N TYR A 114 14.20 -25.37 -26.10
CA TYR A 114 14.02 -24.86 -24.74
C TYR A 114 14.94 -23.67 -24.49
N HIS A 115 14.44 -22.67 -23.76
CA HIS A 115 15.26 -21.64 -23.11
C HIS A 115 14.84 -21.57 -21.64
N SER A 116 15.80 -21.27 -20.76
CA SER A 116 15.55 -21.17 -19.32
C SER A 116 15.85 -19.77 -18.81
N VAL A 117 15.06 -19.32 -17.84
CA VAL A 117 15.26 -18.09 -17.08
C VAL A 117 15.42 -18.50 -15.62
N LEU A 118 16.52 -18.09 -15.00
CA LEU A 118 16.82 -18.32 -13.59
C LEU A 118 16.56 -17.05 -12.79
N HIS A 119 15.76 -17.16 -11.74
CA HIS A 119 15.56 -16.11 -10.74
C HIS A 119 16.21 -16.50 -9.42
N ILE A 120 17.03 -15.62 -8.85
CA ILE A 120 17.67 -15.82 -7.54
C ILE A 120 17.10 -14.78 -6.57
N VAL A 121 16.35 -15.25 -5.57
CA VAL A 121 15.59 -14.39 -4.63
C VAL A 121 16.20 -14.43 -3.22
N ARG A 122 17.07 -13.47 -2.89
CA ARG A 122 17.80 -13.44 -1.61
C ARG A 122 16.88 -13.08 -0.42
N ASN A 123 15.97 -12.13 -0.64
CA ASN A 123 14.91 -11.74 0.29
C ASN A 123 13.69 -11.26 -0.54
N SER A 124 12.57 -10.95 0.10
CA SER A 124 11.32 -10.57 -0.60
C SER A 124 11.44 -9.35 -1.53
N ARG A 125 12.56 -8.62 -1.48
CA ARG A 125 12.80 -7.39 -2.26
C ARG A 125 13.96 -7.50 -3.25
N MET A 126 14.87 -8.46 -3.10
CA MET A 126 16.06 -8.62 -3.93
C MET A 126 15.97 -9.87 -4.81
N ARG A 127 15.73 -9.64 -6.10
CA ARG A 127 15.66 -10.68 -7.14
C ARG A 127 16.59 -10.33 -8.30
N ARG A 128 17.54 -11.20 -8.61
CA ARG A 128 18.27 -11.17 -9.89
C ARG A 128 17.68 -12.17 -10.87
N THR A 129 17.68 -11.82 -12.14
CA THR A 129 17.15 -12.64 -13.22
C THR A 129 18.22 -12.84 -14.27
N TYR A 130 18.49 -14.08 -14.60
CA TYR A 130 19.44 -14.49 -15.64
C TYR A 130 18.66 -15.21 -16.74
N THR A 131 18.97 -14.90 -18.00
CA THR A 131 18.27 -15.48 -19.14
C THR A 131 19.25 -16.20 -20.03
N GLY A 132 18.98 -17.48 -20.29
CA GLY A 132 19.73 -18.26 -21.27
C GLY A 132 19.56 -17.73 -22.68
N MET A 133 20.66 -17.65 -23.45
CA MET A 133 20.64 -17.10 -24.81
C MET A 133 20.47 -18.18 -25.88
N ARG A 134 20.91 -19.41 -25.58
CA ARG A 134 20.92 -20.51 -26.55
C ARG A 134 19.64 -21.34 -26.46
N LYS A 135 19.22 -21.86 -27.62
CA LYS A 135 18.14 -22.84 -27.70
C LYS A 135 18.72 -24.24 -27.51
N HIS A 136 18.18 -24.99 -26.57
CA HIS A 136 18.64 -26.34 -26.27
C HIS A 136 17.59 -27.39 -26.62
N LYS A 137 18.03 -28.62 -26.90
CA LYS A 137 17.13 -29.74 -27.22
C LYS A 137 16.44 -30.30 -25.98
N THR A 138 17.05 -30.14 -24.81
CA THR A 138 16.52 -30.63 -23.54
C THR A 138 16.45 -29.52 -22.50
N GLU A 139 15.53 -29.65 -21.56
CA GLU A 139 15.36 -28.73 -20.44
C GLU A 139 16.63 -28.65 -19.56
N ASN A 140 17.25 -29.79 -19.25
CA ASN A 140 18.46 -29.84 -18.42
C ASN A 140 19.62 -29.04 -19.04
N GLN A 141 19.77 -29.07 -20.37
CA GLN A 141 20.78 -28.27 -21.06
C GLN A 141 20.48 -26.77 -20.99
N ALA A 142 19.20 -26.38 -21.10
CA ALA A 142 18.80 -24.98 -20.94
C ALA A 142 19.02 -24.49 -19.49
N ARG A 143 18.74 -25.34 -18.49
CA ARG A 143 19.01 -25.05 -17.07
C ARG A 143 20.50 -24.91 -16.77
N GLU A 144 21.32 -25.79 -17.32
CA GLU A 144 22.77 -25.73 -17.17
C GLU A 144 23.35 -24.47 -17.84
N GLU A 145 22.87 -24.11 -19.04
CA GLU A 145 23.33 -22.90 -19.73
C GLU A 145 22.97 -21.62 -18.98
N VAL A 146 21.73 -21.48 -18.47
CA VAL A 146 21.37 -20.30 -17.67
C VAL A 146 22.13 -20.25 -16.34
N ALA A 147 22.46 -21.40 -15.74
CA ALA A 147 23.30 -21.45 -14.55
C ALA A 147 24.74 -21.00 -14.86
N GLN A 148 25.31 -21.42 -15.99
CA GLN A 148 26.63 -20.95 -16.44
C GLN A 148 26.64 -19.44 -16.75
N VAL A 149 25.57 -18.91 -17.36
CA VAL A 149 25.39 -17.47 -17.55
C VAL A 149 25.36 -16.75 -16.21
N ALA A 150 24.56 -17.25 -15.26
CA ALA A 150 24.46 -16.67 -13.93
C ALA A 150 25.82 -16.64 -13.20
N LEU A 151 26.58 -17.74 -13.21
CA LEU A 151 27.93 -17.79 -12.63
C LEU A 151 28.86 -16.75 -13.27
N ARG A 152 28.86 -16.65 -14.60
CA ARG A 152 29.66 -15.67 -15.36
C ARG A 152 29.28 -14.23 -15.05
N GLU A 153 28.02 -13.98 -14.71
CA GLU A 153 27.50 -12.66 -14.34
C GLU A 153 27.59 -12.37 -12.82
N GLY A 154 28.33 -13.19 -12.06
CA GLY A 154 28.57 -12.94 -10.64
C GLY A 154 27.37 -13.32 -9.75
N ALA A 155 26.60 -14.33 -10.12
CA ALA A 155 25.55 -14.87 -9.25
C ALA A 155 26.12 -15.44 -7.95
N LEU A 156 27.33 -15.99 -7.97
CA LEU A 156 27.95 -16.60 -6.81
C LEU A 156 28.28 -15.55 -5.74
N THR A 157 28.89 -14.43 -6.13
CA THR A 157 29.11 -13.24 -5.28
C THR A 157 27.79 -12.67 -4.75
N TYR A 158 26.76 -12.58 -5.60
CA TYR A 158 25.43 -12.14 -5.18
C TYR A 158 24.78 -13.05 -4.12
N ILE A 159 24.94 -14.37 -4.25
CA ILE A 159 24.43 -15.36 -3.30
C ILE A 159 25.17 -15.27 -1.96
N LEU A 160 26.50 -15.28 -2.01
CA LEU A 160 27.36 -15.25 -0.81
C LEU A 160 27.33 -13.88 -0.10
N GLY A 161 26.81 -12.85 -0.75
CA GLY A 161 26.73 -11.51 -0.18
C GLY A 161 28.04 -10.74 -0.20
N GLU A 162 29.04 -11.26 -0.92
CA GLU A 162 30.23 -10.53 -1.30
C GLU A 162 29.85 -9.60 -2.45
N GLU A 163 29.35 -8.40 -2.14
CA GLU A 163 29.31 -7.33 -3.15
C GLU A 163 30.74 -7.21 -3.71
N PRO A 164 30.95 -7.23 -5.04
CA PRO A 164 32.27 -7.01 -5.61
C PRO A 164 32.78 -5.70 -5.01
N ASN A 165 33.87 -5.79 -4.24
CA ASN A 165 34.47 -4.66 -3.57
C ASN A 165 35.06 -3.76 -4.66
N ASP A 166 34.19 -2.93 -5.23
CA ASP A 166 34.41 -2.09 -6.41
C ASP A 166 35.25 -0.89 -5.99
N GLY A 167 36.45 -1.15 -5.43
CA GLY A 167 37.52 -0.18 -5.18
C GLY A 167 37.16 1.09 -4.40
N LEU A 168 36.05 1.14 -3.68
CA LEU A 168 35.73 2.27 -2.82
C LEU A 168 36.40 2.05 -1.46
N ASN A 169 37.54 2.74 -1.27
CA ASN A 169 38.32 2.77 -0.04
C ASN A 169 37.39 2.91 1.19
N PRO A 170 37.39 1.96 2.14
CA PRO A 170 36.56 2.03 3.34
C PRO A 170 37.01 3.12 4.34
N ASP A 171 38.16 3.76 4.10
CA ASP A 171 38.75 4.73 5.03
C ASP A 171 38.30 6.19 4.81
N SER A 172 37.39 6.46 3.87
CA SER A 172 36.69 7.75 3.85
C SER A 172 35.43 7.68 4.72
N GLU A 173 35.56 7.87 6.03
CA GLU A 173 34.46 8.11 6.99
C GLU A 173 33.65 9.39 6.69
N GLU A 174 33.78 10.00 5.52
CA GLU A 174 32.81 10.98 5.04
C GLU A 174 31.48 10.25 4.86
N SER A 175 30.62 10.37 5.89
CA SER A 175 29.23 9.94 5.92
C SER A 175 28.61 10.08 4.54
N SER A 176 28.54 8.96 3.81
CA SER A 176 28.16 8.96 2.41
C SER A 176 26.74 9.51 2.32
N ASN A 177 26.63 10.77 1.88
CA ASN A 177 25.36 11.47 1.85
C ASN A 177 24.39 10.62 0.99
N PRO A 178 23.26 10.14 1.53
CA PRO A 178 22.33 9.29 0.81
C PRO A 178 21.87 9.86 -0.53
N VAL A 179 21.76 11.19 -0.63
CA VAL A 179 21.42 11.90 -1.88
C VAL A 179 22.52 11.67 -2.92
N LYS A 180 23.79 11.91 -2.56
CA LYS A 180 24.94 11.70 -3.45
C LYS A 180 25.07 10.24 -3.88
N MET A 181 24.83 9.28 -2.96
CA MET A 181 24.84 7.86 -3.30
C MET A 181 23.87 7.51 -4.44
N ILE A 182 22.65 8.04 -4.38
CA ILE A 182 21.64 7.81 -5.41
C ILE A 182 22.05 8.49 -6.72
N GLU A 183 22.52 9.73 -6.66
CA GLU A 183 22.94 10.51 -7.83
C GLU A 183 24.14 9.88 -8.54
N ASP A 184 25.18 9.48 -7.79
CA ASP A 184 26.38 8.82 -8.31
C ASP A 184 26.04 7.44 -8.90
N CYS A 185 25.18 6.68 -8.22
CA CYS A 185 24.70 5.40 -8.74
C CYS A 185 23.94 5.59 -10.06
N PHE A 186 23.09 6.62 -10.14
CA PHE A 186 22.32 6.92 -11.35
C PHE A 186 23.22 7.38 -12.49
N ALA A 187 24.15 8.32 -12.23
CA ALA A 187 25.10 8.80 -13.24
C ALA A 187 25.97 7.66 -13.80
N ARG A 188 26.40 6.72 -12.94
CA ARG A 188 27.22 5.57 -13.33
C ARG A 188 26.44 4.54 -14.16
N TRP A 189 25.22 4.20 -13.75
CA TRP A 189 24.46 3.11 -14.36
C TRP A 189 23.55 3.56 -15.51
N ARG A 190 23.12 4.82 -15.50
CA ARG A 190 22.14 5.39 -16.42
C ARG A 190 22.67 6.66 -17.11
N PRO A 191 23.87 6.63 -17.71
CA PRO A 191 24.39 7.79 -18.41
C PRO A 191 23.44 8.22 -19.54
N GLY A 192 23.17 9.51 -19.63
CA GLY A 192 22.29 10.10 -20.66
C GLY A 192 20.80 10.09 -20.34
N LEU A 193 20.35 9.46 -19.24
CA LEU A 193 18.99 9.63 -18.73
C LEU A 193 18.87 10.90 -17.87
N LYS A 194 17.63 11.38 -17.70
CA LYS A 194 17.32 12.50 -16.80
C LYS A 194 17.68 12.11 -15.37
N ALA A 195 18.47 12.94 -14.69
CA ALA A 195 18.86 12.73 -13.29
C ALA A 195 17.63 12.57 -12.38
N PRO A 196 17.78 11.92 -11.20
CA PRO A 196 16.71 11.81 -10.22
C PRO A 196 16.08 13.18 -9.90
N GLU A 197 14.75 13.21 -9.84
CA GLU A 197 14.01 14.44 -9.62
C GLU A 197 13.59 14.57 -8.16
N TRP A 198 14.02 15.68 -7.55
CA TRP A 198 13.67 16.02 -6.18
C TRP A 198 12.56 17.07 -6.17
N PHE A 199 11.52 16.81 -5.39
CA PHE A 199 10.40 17.72 -5.16
C PHE A 199 10.36 18.07 -3.68
N SER A 200 10.19 19.35 -3.37
CA SER A 200 9.94 19.81 -2.00
C SER A 200 8.49 20.26 -1.86
N TYR A 201 7.90 20.00 -0.71
CA TYR A 201 6.57 20.45 -0.30
C TYR A 201 6.60 20.85 1.18
N ASP A 202 5.51 21.44 1.68
CA ASP A 202 5.43 22.18 2.95
C ASP A 202 6.30 21.62 4.09
N HIS A 203 6.13 20.34 4.41
CA HIS A 203 6.90 19.64 5.45
C HIS A 203 7.50 18.35 4.89
N GLY A 204 8.16 18.41 3.74
CA GLY A 204 8.81 17.21 3.24
C GLY A 204 9.48 17.29 1.89
N ALA A 205 9.99 16.13 1.49
CA ALA A 205 10.62 15.92 0.21
C ALA A 205 10.10 14.65 -0.44
N ALA A 206 10.14 14.63 -1.77
CA ALA A 206 9.88 13.45 -2.56
C ALA A 206 10.96 13.25 -3.62
N LEU A 207 11.28 11.99 -3.86
CA LEU A 207 12.24 11.54 -4.86
C LEU A 207 11.49 10.77 -5.94
N LYS A 208 11.67 11.17 -7.20
CA LYS A 208 11.27 10.38 -8.36
C LYS A 208 12.51 9.90 -9.10
N VAL A 209 12.64 8.58 -9.24
CA VAL A 209 13.69 7.97 -10.06
C VAL A 209 13.03 7.30 -11.26
N GLN A 210 13.36 7.77 -12.46
CA GLN A 210 12.77 7.31 -13.70
C GLN A 210 13.83 6.67 -14.61
N ILE A 211 13.64 5.40 -14.96
CA ILE A 211 14.56 4.65 -15.84
C ILE A 211 14.01 4.62 -17.26
N THR A 212 12.69 4.46 -17.42
CA THR A 212 12.01 4.54 -18.72
C THR A 212 10.76 5.41 -18.60
N SER A 213 10.09 5.70 -19.72
CA SER A 213 8.79 6.41 -19.69
C SER A 213 7.73 5.71 -18.83
N ARG A 214 7.86 4.40 -18.60
CA ARG A 214 6.89 3.57 -17.86
C ARG A 214 7.45 2.96 -16.57
N THR A 215 8.75 3.03 -16.36
CA THR A 215 9.43 2.40 -15.22
C THR A 215 10.05 3.47 -14.36
N PHE A 216 9.35 3.80 -13.26
CA PHE A 216 9.82 4.75 -12.26
C PHE A 216 9.40 4.32 -10.85
N ARG A 217 10.02 4.93 -9.84
CA ARG A 217 9.61 4.81 -8.43
C ARG A 217 9.57 6.17 -7.78
N VAL A 218 8.70 6.28 -6.78
CA VAL A 218 8.48 7.50 -6.02
C VAL A 218 8.58 7.20 -4.54
N TYR A 219 9.32 8.04 -3.83
CA TYR A 219 9.45 8.01 -2.37
C TYR A 219 9.13 9.39 -1.81
N SER A 220 8.69 9.46 -0.55
CA SER A 220 8.46 10.71 0.15
C SER A 220 8.71 10.59 1.65
N THR A 221 8.89 11.72 2.33
CA THR A 221 9.00 11.81 3.79
C THR A 221 8.32 13.06 4.33
N PRO A 222 7.64 13.01 5.49
CA PRO A 222 7.06 14.18 6.14
C PRO A 222 8.03 14.77 7.19
N GLU A 223 9.09 15.45 6.75
CA GLU A 223 10.11 16.06 7.64
C GLU A 223 10.07 17.60 7.55
N ASP A 224 10.28 18.28 8.68
CA ASP A 224 10.03 19.72 8.81
C ASP A 224 11.05 20.61 8.08
N THR A 225 12.30 20.17 7.94
CA THR A 225 13.38 20.95 7.31
C THR A 225 13.72 20.41 5.93
N LYS A 226 13.90 21.31 4.96
CA LYS A 226 14.10 20.93 3.54
C LYS A 226 15.34 20.05 3.31
N SER A 227 16.48 20.37 3.94
CA SER A 227 17.72 19.60 3.78
C SER A 227 17.59 18.20 4.36
N ASP A 228 17.00 18.10 5.55
CA ASP A 228 16.93 16.85 6.28
C ASP A 228 15.84 15.97 5.67
N ALA A 229 14.77 16.57 5.15
CA ALA A 229 13.75 15.88 4.36
C ALA A 229 14.33 15.20 3.12
N GLN A 230 15.24 15.84 2.37
CA GLN A 230 15.87 15.20 1.21
C GLN A 230 16.73 14.01 1.62
N VAL A 231 17.53 14.17 2.68
CA VAL A 231 18.40 13.10 3.21
C VAL A 231 17.56 11.94 3.76
N ALA A 232 16.51 12.21 4.53
CA ALA A 232 15.60 11.19 5.06
C ALA A 232 14.83 10.48 3.93
N CYS A 233 14.35 11.23 2.93
CA CYS A 233 13.69 10.64 1.75
C CYS A 233 14.66 9.75 0.95
N ALA A 234 15.92 10.18 0.79
CA ALA A 234 16.97 9.39 0.15
C ALA A 234 17.23 8.10 0.93
N GLN A 235 17.32 8.18 2.27
CA GLN A 235 17.51 7.00 3.11
C GLN A 235 16.34 6.02 3.00
N ILE A 236 15.09 6.50 3.02
CA ILE A 236 13.90 5.66 2.81
C ILE A 236 13.95 4.97 1.43
N ALA A 237 14.42 5.68 0.40
CA ALA A 237 14.57 5.12 -0.94
C ALA A 237 15.65 4.03 -0.98
N ILE A 238 16.81 4.25 -0.34
CA ILE A 238 17.90 3.26 -0.22
C ILE A 238 17.42 2.01 0.52
N ASP A 239 16.77 2.17 1.69
CA ASP A 239 16.21 1.06 2.47
C ASP A 239 15.14 0.27 1.69
N SER A 240 14.52 0.91 0.70
CA SER A 240 13.53 0.31 -0.20
C SER A 240 14.13 -0.32 -1.46
N GLY A 241 15.46 -0.31 -1.59
CA GLY A 241 16.21 -0.90 -2.69
C GLY A 241 16.21 -0.03 -3.96
N ILE A 242 16.34 1.29 -3.82
CA ILE A 242 16.41 2.19 -4.99
C ILE A 242 17.68 2.00 -5.80
N LEU A 243 18.80 1.64 -5.16
CA LEU A 243 20.06 1.43 -5.85
C LEU A 243 19.96 0.21 -6.78
N GLU A 244 19.38 -0.89 -6.31
CA GLU A 244 19.09 -2.07 -7.12
C GLU A 244 18.10 -1.77 -8.24
N PHE A 245 17.09 -0.94 -7.96
CA PHE A 245 16.17 -0.49 -9.01
C PHE A 245 16.91 0.31 -10.08
N ILE A 246 17.78 1.25 -9.72
CA ILE A 246 18.60 2.00 -10.69
C ILE A 246 19.45 1.05 -11.53
N LYS A 247 20.10 0.07 -10.90
CA LYS A 247 20.98 -0.89 -11.59
C LYS A 247 20.22 -1.84 -12.52
N PHE A 248 19.08 -2.39 -12.06
CA PHE A 248 18.44 -3.56 -12.68
C PHE A 248 16.95 -3.38 -13.02
N GLY A 249 16.36 -2.21 -12.78
CA GLY A 249 14.91 -1.99 -12.84
C GLY A 249 14.26 -2.15 -14.21
N ASP A 250 15.04 -2.09 -15.29
CA ASP A 250 14.63 -2.37 -16.66
C ASP A 250 15.12 -3.75 -17.17
N GLY A 251 15.67 -4.58 -16.28
CA GLY A 251 16.24 -5.89 -16.61
C GLY A 251 17.66 -5.84 -17.17
N GLN A 252 18.29 -4.67 -17.25
CA GLN A 252 19.70 -4.56 -17.64
C GLN A 252 20.61 -5.14 -16.54
N VAL A 253 21.67 -5.86 -16.93
CA VAL A 253 22.64 -6.50 -16.00
C VAL A 253 23.98 -5.77 -15.90
N ARG A 254 24.22 -4.80 -16.78
CA ARG A 254 25.46 -3.99 -16.86
C ARG A 254 25.10 -2.52 -16.98
N PRO A 255 25.98 -1.57 -16.63
CA PRO A 255 25.76 -0.15 -16.92
C PRO A 255 25.47 0.09 -18.40
N SER A 256 24.55 1.01 -18.72
CA SER A 256 24.32 1.42 -20.11
C SER A 256 25.61 2.03 -20.67
N SER A 257 25.99 1.66 -21.89
CA SER A 257 27.07 2.38 -22.56
C SER A 257 26.62 3.83 -22.72
N PRO A 258 27.53 4.82 -22.62
CA PRO A 258 27.20 6.24 -22.63
C PRO A 258 26.70 6.75 -23.99
N ASN A 259 26.18 5.88 -24.87
CA ASN A 259 25.78 6.23 -26.21
C ASN A 259 24.46 7.01 -26.15
N PRO A 260 24.49 8.34 -26.29
CA PRO A 260 23.33 9.16 -26.06
C PRO A 260 22.52 9.17 -27.34
N SER A 261 21.59 8.24 -27.48
CA SER A 261 20.39 8.56 -28.24
C SER A 261 19.67 9.61 -27.40
N ALA A 262 20.08 10.88 -27.54
CA ALA A 262 19.49 12.02 -26.89
C ALA A 262 18.01 12.02 -27.27
N SER A 263 17.19 11.37 -26.44
CA SER A 263 15.76 11.51 -26.53
C SER A 263 15.55 12.99 -26.25
N ASN A 264 15.21 13.74 -27.31
CA ASN A 264 14.85 15.13 -27.25
C ASN A 264 14.13 15.36 -25.94
N THR A 265 14.71 16.21 -25.10
CA THR A 265 14.08 16.72 -23.89
C THR A 265 12.85 17.44 -24.40
N GLN A 266 11.76 16.70 -24.65
CA GLN A 266 10.49 17.26 -25.01
C GLN A 266 10.15 18.12 -23.81
N ASP A 267 10.22 19.43 -24.00
CA ASP A 267 9.62 20.39 -23.10
C ASP A 267 8.27 19.81 -22.71
N ALA A 268 8.12 19.49 -21.43
CA ALA A 268 7.02 18.68 -20.96
C ALA A 268 5.71 19.35 -21.37
N THR A 269 5.08 18.82 -22.42
CA THR A 269 3.83 19.36 -22.93
C THR A 269 2.84 19.37 -21.80
N MET A 270 2.28 20.55 -21.53
CA MET A 270 1.26 20.74 -20.50
C MET A 270 0.06 19.89 -20.88
N TRP A 271 -0.44 19.07 -19.95
CA TRP A 271 -1.66 18.30 -20.20
C TRP A 271 -2.85 19.26 -20.17
N SER A 272 -3.52 19.35 -21.30
CA SER A 272 -4.70 20.20 -21.49
C SER A 272 -5.89 19.70 -20.66
N ASN A 273 -5.98 18.39 -20.42
CA ASN A 273 -7.07 17.75 -19.68
C ASN A 273 -6.64 16.38 -19.10
N VAL A 274 -7.52 15.76 -18.29
CA VAL A 274 -7.26 14.46 -17.64
C VAL A 274 -7.23 13.31 -18.64
N GLN A 275 -7.97 13.41 -19.75
CA GLN A 275 -7.98 12.37 -20.77
C GLN A 275 -6.61 12.22 -21.44
N GLU A 276 -5.94 13.33 -21.78
CA GLU A 276 -4.59 13.33 -22.33
C GLU A 276 -3.61 12.62 -21.40
N PHE A 277 -3.70 12.89 -20.09
CA PHE A 277 -2.91 12.18 -19.10
C PHE A 277 -3.25 10.69 -19.02
N MET A 278 -4.53 10.31 -19.04
CA MET A 278 -4.95 8.90 -19.02
C MET A 278 -4.42 8.08 -20.20
N GLU A 279 -4.20 8.70 -21.35
CA GLU A 279 -3.61 8.05 -22.53
C GLU A 279 -2.13 7.68 -22.34
N THR A 280 -1.46 8.31 -21.38
CA THR A 280 -0.05 8.01 -21.04
C THR A 280 0.13 6.80 -20.12
N ILE A 281 -0.95 6.38 -19.46
CA ILE A 281 -0.92 5.34 -18.42
C ILE A 281 -0.99 3.93 -19.05
N PRO A 282 -0.30 2.92 -18.48
CA PRO A 282 -0.43 1.54 -18.91
C PRO A 282 -1.88 1.02 -18.86
N ARG A 283 -2.27 0.25 -19.89
CA ARG A 283 -3.56 -0.46 -19.97
C ARG A 283 -3.34 -1.98 -19.86
N PRO A 284 -4.33 -2.76 -19.36
CA PRO A 284 -5.66 -2.34 -18.91
C PRO A 284 -5.65 -1.63 -17.55
N PHE A 285 -6.71 -0.85 -17.27
CA PHE A 285 -6.89 -0.27 -15.94
C PHE A 285 -7.25 -1.40 -14.94
N PRO A 286 -6.68 -1.41 -13.72
CA PRO A 286 -6.98 -2.44 -12.73
C PRO A 286 -8.46 -2.49 -12.30
N GLU A 287 -9.17 -1.37 -12.44
CA GLU A 287 -10.58 -1.25 -12.07
C GLU A 287 -11.44 -1.13 -13.35
N PRO A 288 -12.28 -2.14 -13.65
CA PRO A 288 -12.97 -2.24 -14.94
C PRO A 288 -14.00 -1.13 -15.16
N GLU A 289 -14.54 -0.55 -14.07
CA GLU A 289 -15.49 0.56 -14.11
C GLU A 289 -14.91 1.86 -14.69
N PHE A 290 -13.58 1.97 -14.77
CA PHE A 290 -12.87 3.15 -15.25
C PHE A 290 -12.21 2.98 -16.62
N GLU A 291 -12.24 1.78 -17.21
CA GLU A 291 -11.47 1.48 -18.43
C GLU A 291 -12.02 2.19 -19.70
N HIS A 292 -13.33 2.43 -19.77
CA HIS A 292 -14.00 2.77 -21.03
C HIS A 292 -14.42 4.24 -21.16
N ASN A 293 -14.34 5.05 -20.10
CA ASN A 293 -14.89 6.41 -20.14
C ASN A 293 -14.12 7.41 -19.25
N PRO A 294 -13.24 8.25 -19.84
CA PRO A 294 -12.48 9.26 -19.10
C PRO A 294 -13.34 10.24 -18.29
N LEU A 295 -14.55 10.58 -18.76
CA LEU A 295 -15.46 11.48 -18.04
C LEU A 295 -16.01 10.83 -16.77
N ILE A 296 -16.26 9.52 -16.80
CA ILE A 296 -16.65 8.75 -15.61
C ILE A 296 -15.50 8.74 -14.61
N VAL A 297 -14.26 8.53 -15.07
CA VAL A 297 -13.08 8.53 -14.21
C VAL A 297 -12.94 9.88 -13.51
N GLU A 298 -12.97 10.98 -14.25
CA GLU A 298 -12.82 12.31 -13.70
C GLU A 298 -13.87 12.63 -12.63
N GLY A 299 -15.14 12.25 -12.87
CA GLY A 299 -16.24 12.52 -11.94
C GLY A 299 -16.31 11.59 -10.73
N LYS A 300 -15.76 10.36 -10.80
CA LYS A 300 -15.97 9.33 -9.78
C LYS A 300 -14.72 8.87 -9.04
N ILE A 301 -13.51 9.10 -9.56
CA ILE A 301 -12.30 8.52 -8.96
C ILE A 301 -12.07 8.96 -7.51
N LEU A 302 -12.34 10.23 -7.18
CA LEU A 302 -12.22 10.73 -5.80
C LEU A 302 -13.27 10.09 -4.88
N GLN A 303 -14.49 9.86 -5.38
CA GLN A 303 -15.54 9.17 -4.62
C GLN A 303 -15.15 7.71 -4.36
N TRP A 304 -14.55 7.05 -5.36
CA TRP A 304 -14.03 5.69 -5.24
C TRP A 304 -12.91 5.60 -4.19
N PHE A 305 -11.90 6.49 -4.24
CA PHE A 305 -10.83 6.56 -3.23
C PHE A 305 -11.39 6.79 -1.83
N ASN A 306 -12.31 7.75 -1.68
CA ASN A 306 -12.92 8.05 -0.38
C ASN A 306 -13.73 6.89 0.17
N LYS A 307 -14.53 6.22 -0.68
CA LYS A 307 -15.29 5.03 -0.29
C LYS A 307 -14.35 3.91 0.14
N LEU A 308 -13.31 3.61 -0.63
CA LEU A 308 -12.34 2.57 -0.32
C LEU A 308 -11.59 2.87 0.99
N ARG A 309 -11.15 4.12 1.18
CA ARG A 309 -10.54 4.58 2.44
C ARG A 309 -11.50 4.39 3.63
N GLN A 310 -12.76 4.79 3.47
CA GLN A 310 -13.77 4.61 4.52
C GLN A 310 -14.02 3.14 4.82
N ASP A 311 -14.10 2.28 3.81
CA ASP A 311 -14.32 0.85 3.98
C ASP A 311 -13.16 0.19 4.72
N VAL A 312 -11.92 0.55 4.38
CA VAL A 312 -10.73 0.09 5.11
C VAL A 312 -10.68 0.64 6.53
N ASN A 313 -11.08 1.90 6.75
CA ASN A 313 -11.02 2.49 8.09
C ASN A 313 -12.15 2.01 9.01
N LYS A 314 -13.28 1.52 8.48
CA LYS A 314 -14.36 0.91 9.29
C LYS A 314 -13.88 -0.30 10.10
N SER A 315 -12.87 -1.02 9.61
CA SER A 315 -12.33 -2.22 10.25
C SER A 315 -11.21 -1.96 11.25
N ARG A 316 -10.73 -0.72 11.36
CA ARG A 316 -9.47 -0.42 12.05
C ARG A 316 -9.70 0.50 13.24
N ALA A 317 -8.89 0.34 14.28
CA ALA A 317 -8.87 1.27 15.41
C ALA A 317 -8.14 2.57 15.05
N SER A 318 -7.08 2.47 14.26
CA SER A 318 -6.32 3.61 13.74
C SER A 318 -6.56 3.74 12.24
N PRO A 319 -7.02 4.89 11.73
CA PRO A 319 -7.34 5.08 10.32
C PRO A 319 -6.08 5.15 9.46
N LEU A 320 -6.18 4.65 8.23
CA LEU A 320 -5.25 5.01 7.15
C LEU A 320 -5.35 6.50 6.86
N GLN A 321 -4.19 7.13 6.73
CA GLN A 321 -4.08 8.55 6.44
C GLN A 321 -3.67 8.79 4.98
N PHE A 322 -4.36 9.73 4.34
CA PHE A 322 -4.15 10.10 2.94
C PHE A 322 -3.76 11.57 2.92
N TYR A 323 -2.53 11.85 2.50
CA TYR A 323 -2.01 13.20 2.39
C TYR A 323 -1.86 13.58 0.92
N PHE A 324 -2.41 14.74 0.56
CA PHE A 324 -2.28 15.31 -0.77
C PHE A 324 -1.41 16.56 -0.67
N HIS A 325 -0.20 16.49 -1.22
CA HIS A 325 0.69 17.64 -1.31
C HIS A 325 0.70 18.16 -2.74
N PHE A 326 0.45 19.45 -2.91
CA PHE A 326 0.37 20.06 -4.23
C PHE A 326 1.70 20.65 -4.62
N LEU A 327 2.13 20.35 -5.85
CA LEU A 327 3.38 20.84 -6.39
C LEU A 327 3.06 21.91 -7.44
N GLN A 328 3.82 23.00 -7.46
CA GLN A 328 3.62 24.05 -8.45
C GLN A 328 4.95 24.47 -9.05
N VAL A 329 5.00 24.50 -10.38
CA VAL A 329 6.14 25.03 -11.14
C VAL A 329 5.55 25.94 -12.21
N LYS A 330 5.86 27.24 -12.12
CA LYS A 330 5.26 28.28 -12.99
C LYS A 330 3.72 28.23 -12.92
N HIS A 331 3.05 28.00 -14.06
CA HIS A 331 1.60 27.89 -14.20
C HIS A 331 1.09 26.44 -14.24
N ALA A 332 1.95 25.47 -13.93
CA ALA A 332 1.61 24.06 -13.94
C ALA A 332 1.52 23.51 -12.51
N HIS A 333 0.55 22.63 -12.31
CA HIS A 333 0.21 21.99 -11.05
C HIS A 333 0.45 20.48 -11.13
N GLY A 334 1.08 19.97 -10.09
CA GLY A 334 1.30 18.55 -9.81
C GLY A 334 0.61 18.17 -8.51
N CYS A 335 0.65 16.90 -8.16
CA CYS A 335 0.15 16.43 -6.89
C CYS A 335 0.88 15.15 -6.47
N LEU A 336 1.23 15.09 -5.20
CA LEU A 336 1.76 13.92 -4.53
C LEU A 336 0.69 13.37 -3.59
N LEU A 337 0.39 12.09 -3.72
CA LEU A 337 -0.48 11.34 -2.83
C LEU A 337 0.39 10.40 -1.99
N ARG A 338 0.35 10.59 -0.68
CA ARG A 338 0.99 9.71 0.30
C ARG A 338 -0.08 8.96 1.08
N VAL A 339 0.01 7.64 1.09
CA VAL A 339 -0.90 6.74 1.83
C VAL A 339 -0.11 6.08 2.95
N GLU A 340 -0.43 6.43 4.18
CA GLU A 340 0.27 5.92 5.36
C GLU A 340 -0.56 4.85 6.08
N PRO A 341 0.01 3.64 6.28
CA PRO A 341 -0.56 2.65 7.17
C PRO A 341 -0.61 3.17 8.61
N PRO A 342 -1.64 2.84 9.39
CA PRO A 342 -1.66 3.17 10.81
C PRO A 342 -0.55 2.43 11.55
N ASN A 343 0.09 3.10 12.49
CA ASN A 343 1.13 2.56 13.37
C ASN A 343 2.32 1.94 12.64
N SER A 344 2.49 2.21 11.33
CA SER A 344 3.67 1.76 10.61
C SER A 344 4.75 2.81 10.65
N ASP A 345 6.00 2.36 10.68
CA ASP A 345 7.15 3.19 10.33
C ASP A 345 6.83 3.95 9.03
N SER A 346 7.18 5.23 8.96
CA SER A 346 6.99 6.10 7.78
C SER A 346 7.55 5.49 6.48
N LYS A 347 8.43 4.48 6.61
CA LYS A 347 9.00 3.64 5.55
C LYS A 347 7.97 2.76 4.82
N ALA A 348 6.84 2.44 5.44
CA ALA A 348 5.79 1.60 4.84
C ALA A 348 4.77 2.42 4.03
N ALA A 349 4.89 3.74 4.02
CA ALA A 349 4.01 4.61 3.24
C ALA A 349 4.16 4.37 1.74
N ARG A 350 3.02 4.36 1.03
CA ARG A 350 3.00 4.33 -0.43
C ARG A 350 2.88 5.75 -0.96
N THR A 351 3.76 6.11 -1.89
CA THR A 351 3.80 7.44 -2.49
C THR A 351 3.51 7.33 -3.98
N TYR A 352 2.64 8.22 -4.46
CA TYR A 352 2.30 8.37 -5.86
C TYR A 352 2.49 9.84 -6.24
N LEU A 353 2.98 10.10 -7.44
CA LEU A 353 3.34 11.46 -7.86
C LEU A 353 2.90 11.72 -9.28
N ILE A 354 2.34 12.90 -9.47
CA ILE A 354 2.14 13.53 -10.76
C ILE A 354 2.91 14.84 -10.81
N GLU A 355 3.78 14.93 -11.82
CA GLU A 355 4.59 16.12 -12.08
C GLU A 355 3.72 17.35 -12.37
N PRO A 356 4.25 18.56 -12.12
CA PRO A 356 3.58 19.80 -12.47
C PRO A 356 3.38 19.97 -13.98
N ARG A 357 2.23 19.47 -14.49
CA ARG A 357 1.85 19.54 -15.91
C ARG A 357 0.39 19.89 -16.15
N PHE A 358 -0.45 19.95 -15.13
CA PHE A 358 -1.84 20.37 -15.27
C PHE A 358 -2.01 21.88 -15.11
N SER A 359 -2.94 22.49 -15.83
CA SER A 359 -3.28 23.91 -15.65
C SER A 359 -4.09 24.21 -14.40
N LYS A 360 -4.65 23.19 -13.74
CA LYS A 360 -5.49 23.34 -12.56
C LYS A 360 -5.10 22.34 -11.45
N LYS A 361 -5.04 22.84 -10.22
CA LYS A 361 -4.81 22.06 -8.97
C LYS A 361 -5.79 20.89 -8.80
N ALA A 362 -7.07 21.10 -9.08
CA ALA A 362 -8.09 20.04 -8.98
C ALA A 362 -7.82 18.86 -9.94
N LYS A 363 -7.33 19.16 -11.15
CA LYS A 363 -7.02 18.13 -12.16
C LYS A 363 -5.78 17.34 -11.78
N SER A 364 -4.76 17.96 -11.18
CA SER A 364 -3.58 17.22 -10.70
C SER A 364 -3.91 16.26 -9.55
N LYS A 365 -4.85 16.62 -8.66
CA LYS A 365 -5.37 15.70 -7.63
C LYS A 365 -6.05 14.47 -8.24
N ILE A 366 -6.87 14.67 -9.27
CA ILE A 366 -7.51 13.58 -10.01
C ILE A 366 -6.44 12.73 -10.71
N GLY A 367 -5.48 13.38 -11.38
CA GLY A 367 -4.36 12.72 -12.05
C GLY A 367 -3.57 11.79 -11.11
N VAL A 368 -3.21 12.25 -9.90
CA VAL A 368 -2.46 11.41 -8.97
C VAL A 368 -3.29 10.23 -8.44
N CYS A 369 -4.60 10.39 -8.29
CA CYS A 369 -5.49 9.28 -7.98
C CYS A 369 -5.54 8.23 -9.11
N ILE A 370 -5.62 8.67 -10.37
CA ILE A 370 -5.57 7.77 -11.52
C ILE A 370 -4.23 7.05 -11.60
N GLN A 371 -3.12 7.76 -11.37
CA GLN A 371 -1.78 7.19 -11.30
C GLN A 371 -1.69 6.10 -10.23
N ALA A 372 -2.10 6.42 -9.01
CA ALA A 372 -2.10 5.48 -7.89
C ALA A 372 -2.97 4.24 -8.16
N MET A 373 -4.12 4.43 -8.81
CA MET A 373 -4.98 3.32 -9.26
C MET A 373 -4.26 2.42 -10.28
N SER A 374 -3.58 2.99 -11.28
CA SER A 374 -2.83 2.22 -12.27
C SER A 374 -1.68 1.42 -11.67
N GLU A 375 -1.10 1.92 -10.57
CA GLU A 375 -0.06 1.24 -9.78
C GLU A 375 -0.64 0.25 -8.76
N GLY A 376 -1.95 0.00 -8.78
CA GLY A 376 -2.58 -1.03 -7.96
C GLY A 376 -2.84 -0.62 -6.51
N VAL A 377 -2.99 0.69 -6.20
CA VAL A 377 -3.37 1.14 -4.85
C VAL A 377 -4.68 0.50 -4.37
N GLY A 378 -5.58 0.14 -5.29
CA GLY A 378 -6.81 -0.58 -4.98
C GLY A 378 -6.54 -1.93 -4.31
N SER A 379 -5.62 -2.72 -4.86
CA SER A 379 -5.19 -4.00 -4.28
C SER A 379 -4.47 -3.80 -2.95
N PHE A 380 -3.60 -2.79 -2.87
CA PHE A 380 -2.90 -2.43 -1.63
C PHE A 380 -3.88 -2.09 -0.50
N LEU A 381 -4.88 -1.24 -0.77
CA LEU A 381 -5.90 -0.86 0.21
C LEU A 381 -6.79 -2.04 0.57
N ARG A 382 -7.18 -2.87 -0.42
CA ARG A 382 -7.99 -4.07 -0.20
C ARG A 382 -7.28 -5.14 0.62
N ALA A 383 -5.94 -5.20 0.60
CA ALA A 383 -5.17 -6.11 1.47
C ALA A 383 -5.34 -5.79 2.97
N TYR A 384 -5.81 -4.60 3.32
CA TYR A 384 -6.17 -4.24 4.70
C TYR A 384 -7.64 -4.52 5.03
N LEU A 385 -8.44 -4.94 4.06
CA LEU A 385 -9.78 -5.45 4.35
C LEU A 385 -9.64 -6.88 4.89
N PRO A 386 -10.35 -7.23 5.97
CA PRO A 386 -10.37 -8.61 6.44
C PRO A 386 -10.89 -9.52 5.32
N ASP A 387 -10.10 -10.55 4.97
CA ASP A 387 -10.50 -11.51 3.94
C ASP A 387 -11.67 -12.35 4.46
N PRO A 388 -12.88 -12.25 3.88
CA PRO A 388 -14.02 -13.02 4.32
C PRO A 388 -13.87 -14.54 4.11
N LYS A 389 -12.87 -14.98 3.33
CA LYS A 389 -12.69 -16.40 2.95
C LYS A 389 -11.47 -17.06 3.57
N ALA A 390 -10.47 -16.31 4.03
CA ALA A 390 -9.17 -16.89 4.43
C ALA A 390 -9.07 -17.37 5.88
N THR A 391 -10.13 -17.26 6.69
CA THR A 391 -9.99 -17.55 8.12
C THR A 391 -10.63 -18.88 8.50
N SER A 392 -9.79 -19.88 8.73
CA SER A 392 -10.19 -21.09 9.46
C SER A 392 -10.83 -20.68 10.80
N PRO A 393 -11.90 -21.35 11.25
CA PRO A 393 -12.64 -20.97 12.46
C PRO A 393 -11.82 -20.93 13.76
N GLU A 394 -10.63 -21.56 13.78
CA GLU A 394 -9.90 -21.85 15.01
C GLU A 394 -8.84 -20.80 15.39
N GLU A 395 -8.42 -19.93 14.46
CA GLU A 395 -7.46 -18.83 14.73
C GLU A 395 -8.10 -17.43 14.63
N GLN A 396 -9.43 -17.36 14.59
CA GLN A 396 -10.13 -16.08 14.58
C GLN A 396 -9.76 -15.28 15.84
N SER A 397 -9.14 -14.13 15.63
CA SER A 397 -9.35 -12.95 16.48
C SER A 397 -10.82 -12.97 16.88
N SER A 398 -11.11 -13.21 18.16
CA SER A 398 -12.48 -13.31 18.71
C SER A 398 -13.32 -12.05 18.46
N VAL A 399 -12.70 -10.98 17.96
CA VAL A 399 -13.34 -9.75 17.53
C VAL A 399 -13.64 -9.77 16.03
N THR A 400 -14.92 -9.83 15.69
CA THR A 400 -15.37 -9.69 14.30
C THR A 400 -15.30 -8.24 13.80
N LEU A 401 -15.37 -8.05 12.48
CA LEU A 401 -15.43 -6.72 11.88
C LEU A 401 -16.64 -5.91 12.39
N GLU A 402 -17.79 -6.55 12.54
CA GLU A 402 -19.00 -5.92 13.07
C GLU A 402 -18.81 -5.46 14.51
N MET A 403 -18.10 -6.24 15.33
CA MET A 403 -17.74 -5.85 16.70
C MET A 403 -16.87 -4.60 16.71
N ARG A 404 -15.83 -4.53 15.85
CA ARG A 404 -14.96 -3.34 15.73
C ARG A 404 -15.77 -2.11 15.34
N ARG A 405 -16.66 -2.25 14.36
CA ARG A 405 -17.53 -1.16 13.91
C ARG A 405 -18.47 -0.71 15.02
N TYR A 406 -19.15 -1.64 15.68
CA TYR A 406 -20.07 -1.32 16.79
C TYR A 406 -19.34 -0.61 17.94
N ALA A 407 -18.19 -1.13 18.37
CA ALA A 407 -17.41 -0.55 19.45
C ALA A 407 -16.90 0.86 19.10
N ASN A 408 -16.25 1.04 17.95
CA ASN A 408 -15.57 2.29 17.61
C ASN A 408 -16.52 3.38 17.07
N VAL A 409 -17.60 3.00 16.38
CA VAL A 409 -18.53 3.99 15.77
C VAL A 409 -19.71 4.31 16.69
N THR A 410 -20.14 3.36 17.53
CA THR A 410 -21.35 3.53 18.34
C THR A 410 -21.04 3.64 19.83
N VAL A 411 -20.35 2.66 20.41
CA VAL A 411 -20.21 2.54 21.86
C VAL A 411 -19.23 3.57 22.41
N TRP A 412 -18.01 3.63 21.85
CA TRP A 412 -16.95 4.49 22.36
C TRP A 412 -17.30 5.98 22.27
N PRO A 413 -17.79 6.52 21.12
CA PRO A 413 -18.18 7.92 21.04
C PRO A 413 -19.32 8.29 22.01
N ALA A 414 -20.25 7.35 22.29
CA ALA A 414 -21.32 7.56 23.25
C ALA A 414 -20.79 7.65 24.69
N ILE A 415 -19.83 6.80 25.07
CA ILE A 415 -19.17 6.87 26.38
C ILE A 415 -18.40 8.19 26.51
N GLU A 416 -17.62 8.58 25.50
CA GLU A 416 -16.88 9.85 25.52
C GLU A 416 -17.81 11.06 25.62
N ALA A 417 -18.91 11.07 24.86
CA ALA A 417 -19.91 12.13 24.95
C ALA A 417 -20.51 12.24 26.36
N ALA A 418 -20.87 11.09 26.96
CA ALA A 418 -21.38 11.06 28.32
C ALA A 418 -20.35 11.53 29.36
N CYS A 419 -19.06 11.22 29.19
CA CYS A 419 -18.01 11.75 30.07
C CYS A 419 -17.88 13.28 29.92
N ARG A 420 -17.91 13.80 28.69
CA ARG A 420 -17.85 15.26 28.43
C ARG A 420 -19.04 16.00 29.05
N GLU A 421 -20.23 15.41 29.09
CA GLU A 421 -21.42 16.00 29.73
C GLU A 421 -21.30 16.14 31.26
N ILE A 422 -20.46 15.34 31.91
CA ILE A 422 -20.20 15.45 33.36
C ILE A 422 -19.23 16.60 33.64
N GLY A 423 -18.27 16.81 32.75
CA GLY A 423 -17.24 17.85 32.85
C GLY A 423 -15.82 17.29 32.85
N PRO A 424 -14.79 18.15 32.94
CA PRO A 424 -13.38 17.78 32.75
C PRO A 424 -12.82 16.80 33.79
N GLY A 425 -13.53 16.58 34.91
CA GLY A 425 -13.13 15.60 35.92
C GLY A 425 -13.49 14.16 35.59
N ALA A 426 -14.34 13.90 34.58
CA ALA A 426 -14.69 12.55 34.16
C ALA A 426 -13.66 12.03 33.16
N VAL A 427 -12.85 11.05 33.58
CA VAL A 427 -11.71 10.54 32.80
C VAL A 427 -11.81 9.03 32.65
N THR A 428 -11.49 8.55 31.45
CA THR A 428 -11.32 7.12 31.17
C THR A 428 -9.82 6.81 31.04
N THR A 429 -9.37 5.72 31.65
CA THR A 429 -7.98 5.26 31.56
C THR A 429 -7.98 3.80 31.14
N THR A 430 -7.22 3.48 30.09
CA THR A 430 -7.14 2.12 29.56
C THR A 430 -5.77 1.53 29.85
N GLN A 431 -5.75 0.29 30.35
CA GLN A 431 -4.55 -0.51 30.54
C GLN A 431 -4.69 -1.85 29.82
N TYR A 432 -3.57 -2.41 29.36
CA TYR A 432 -3.57 -3.64 28.56
C TYR A 432 -2.75 -4.73 29.26
N PRO A 433 -3.34 -5.46 30.23
CA PRO A 433 -2.66 -6.58 30.84
C PRO A 433 -2.29 -7.61 29.78
N SER A 434 -1.06 -8.11 29.81
CA SER A 434 -0.59 -9.15 28.88
C SER A 434 -0.26 -10.44 29.62
N ASN A 435 -0.65 -11.57 29.04
CA ASN A 435 -0.30 -12.91 29.53
C ASN A 435 0.00 -13.81 28.34
N SER A 436 1.19 -14.43 28.32
CA SER A 436 1.63 -15.35 27.26
C SER A 436 1.50 -14.79 25.84
N GLY A 437 1.85 -13.51 25.63
CA GLY A 437 1.76 -12.85 24.33
C GLY A 437 0.34 -12.48 23.88
N LYS A 438 -0.67 -12.74 24.71
CA LYS A 438 -2.05 -12.28 24.52
C LYS A 438 -2.31 -11.04 25.38
N PHE A 439 -3.26 -10.22 24.96
CA PHE A 439 -3.66 -8.97 25.59
C PHE A 439 -5.10 -9.07 26.09
N GLY A 440 -5.31 -8.55 27.29
CA GLY A 440 -6.62 -8.19 27.82
C GLY A 440 -6.78 -6.67 27.78
N CYS A 441 -7.90 -6.18 28.29
CA CYS A 441 -8.15 -4.76 28.42
C CYS A 441 -8.78 -4.49 29.79
N LEU A 442 -8.24 -3.50 30.49
CA LEU A 442 -8.78 -2.96 31.74
C LEU A 442 -9.12 -1.49 31.46
N LEU A 443 -10.41 -1.15 31.49
CA LEU A 443 -10.90 0.21 31.37
C LEU A 443 -11.36 0.70 32.75
N MET A 444 -10.69 1.73 33.26
CA MET A 444 -11.09 2.43 34.47
C MET A 444 -11.85 3.71 34.08
N VAL A 445 -13.00 3.92 34.69
CA VAL A 445 -13.81 5.13 34.51
C VAL A 445 -13.93 5.82 35.86
N VAL A 446 -13.45 7.06 35.93
CA VAL A 446 -13.51 7.90 37.13
C VAL A 446 -14.53 9.00 36.89
N VAL A 447 -15.51 9.11 37.80
CA VAL A 447 -16.55 10.13 37.76
C VAL A 447 -16.37 11.05 38.98
N PRO A 448 -16.22 12.37 38.79
CA PRO A 448 -16.06 13.31 39.89
C PRO A 448 -17.37 13.43 40.68
N PRO A 449 -17.29 13.82 41.96
CA PRO A 449 -18.47 13.89 42.80
C PRO A 449 -19.40 15.03 42.38
N LEU A 450 -20.69 14.83 42.63
CA LEU A 450 -21.67 15.90 42.48
C LEU A 450 -21.38 17.00 43.52
N PRO A 451 -21.38 18.29 43.13
CA PRO A 451 -21.03 19.40 44.04
C PRO A 451 -21.96 19.50 45.26
N ALA A 452 -23.14 18.89 45.22
CA ALA A 452 -24.10 18.87 46.32
C ALA A 452 -23.90 17.75 47.35
N THR A 453 -23.02 16.78 47.08
CA THR A 453 -22.81 15.62 47.94
C THR A 453 -21.34 15.52 48.33
N ASN A 454 -21.05 15.42 49.63
CA ASN A 454 -19.70 15.20 50.17
C ASN A 454 -19.15 13.78 49.88
N LEU A 455 -19.68 13.08 48.87
CA LEU A 455 -19.09 11.82 48.41
C LEU A 455 -17.81 12.14 47.64
N GLY A 456 -16.77 11.32 47.78
CA GLY A 456 -15.58 11.42 46.96
C GLY A 456 -15.84 10.98 45.51
N SER A 457 -14.86 11.17 44.63
CA SER A 457 -14.90 10.64 43.27
C SER A 457 -15.15 9.13 43.28
N VAL A 458 -16.00 8.66 42.38
CA VAL A 458 -16.33 7.24 42.25
C VAL A 458 -15.62 6.68 41.03
N SER A 459 -14.84 5.63 41.21
CA SER A 459 -14.14 4.93 40.14
C SER A 459 -14.66 3.51 39.97
N ARG A 460 -14.76 3.03 38.72
CA ARG A 460 -15.12 1.65 38.42
C ARG A 460 -14.23 1.06 37.33
N ASN A 461 -13.86 -0.21 37.52
CA ASN A 461 -13.01 -0.97 36.62
C ASN A 461 -13.82 -2.00 35.84
N TYR A 462 -13.55 -2.11 34.54
CA TYR A 462 -14.12 -3.09 33.63
C TYR A 462 -12.97 -3.85 32.97
N THR A 463 -13.08 -5.17 32.88
CA THR A 463 -11.99 -6.02 32.43
C THR A 463 -12.46 -7.07 31.44
N VAL A 464 -11.68 -7.30 30.39
CA VAL A 464 -11.78 -8.51 29.54
C VAL A 464 -10.51 -9.34 29.68
N THR A 465 -10.66 -10.66 29.59
CA THR A 465 -9.55 -11.61 29.80
C THR A 465 -8.46 -11.49 28.72
N PRO A 466 -7.19 -11.80 29.04
CA PRO A 466 -6.09 -11.74 28.08
C PRO A 466 -6.10 -12.89 27.06
N THR A 467 -7.00 -12.82 26.08
CA THR A 467 -7.16 -13.84 25.05
C THR A 467 -6.89 -13.33 23.63
N TYR A 468 -6.68 -12.02 23.46
CA TYR A 468 -6.58 -11.36 22.15
C TYR A 468 -5.13 -11.18 21.72
N LEU A 469 -4.84 -11.29 20.42
CA LEU A 469 -3.48 -11.08 19.90
C LEU A 469 -3.08 -9.60 19.83
N PHE A 470 -4.06 -8.69 19.79
CA PHE A 470 -3.83 -7.25 19.67
C PHE A 470 -4.55 -6.48 20.77
N ARG A 471 -3.93 -5.39 21.24
CA ARG A 471 -4.50 -4.48 22.26
C ARG A 471 -5.83 -3.88 21.82
N ASP A 472 -5.92 -3.46 20.56
CA ASP A 472 -7.15 -2.88 20.00
C ASP A 472 -8.32 -3.87 20.02
N ASP A 473 -8.04 -5.14 19.80
CA ASP A 473 -9.04 -6.20 19.81
C ASP A 473 -9.56 -6.43 21.23
N ALA A 474 -8.66 -6.49 22.20
CA ALA A 474 -9.06 -6.56 23.60
C ALA A 474 -9.93 -5.36 24.02
N ARG A 475 -9.60 -4.14 23.54
CA ARG A 475 -10.44 -2.95 23.78
C ARG A 475 -11.82 -3.10 23.14
N VAL A 476 -11.89 -3.49 21.88
CA VAL A 476 -13.15 -3.67 21.16
C VAL A 476 -14.01 -4.72 21.87
N ALA A 477 -13.44 -5.85 22.27
CA ALA A 477 -14.15 -6.88 23.01
C ALA A 477 -14.71 -6.35 24.33
N LEU A 478 -13.91 -5.64 25.12
CA LEU A 478 -14.38 -5.00 26.35
C LEU A 478 -15.55 -4.04 26.10
N LEU A 479 -15.48 -3.24 25.03
CA LEU A 479 -16.56 -2.32 24.68
C LEU A 479 -17.82 -3.05 24.18
N CYS A 480 -17.67 -4.17 23.49
CA CYS A 480 -18.80 -5.00 23.09
C CYS A 480 -19.47 -5.69 24.29
N GLU A 481 -18.69 -6.19 25.25
CA GLU A 481 -19.18 -6.91 26.42
C GLU A 481 -19.74 -5.98 27.51
N GLU A 482 -19.00 -4.91 27.84
CA GLU A 482 -19.29 -4.06 29.00
C GLU A 482 -19.73 -2.62 28.62
N GLY A 483 -19.69 -2.25 27.34
CA GLY A 483 -19.93 -0.87 26.88
C GLY A 483 -21.25 -0.27 27.37
N HIS A 484 -22.32 -1.06 27.41
CA HIS A 484 -23.61 -0.60 27.92
C HIS A 484 -23.57 -0.29 29.42
N ARG A 485 -22.89 -1.13 30.22
CA ARG A 485 -22.74 -0.93 31.67
C ARG A 485 -21.84 0.24 31.98
N ILE A 486 -20.79 0.45 31.18
CA ILE A 486 -19.90 1.61 31.26
C ILE A 486 -20.71 2.88 30.99
N PHE A 487 -21.45 2.92 29.87
CA PHE A 487 -22.28 4.07 29.52
C PHE A 487 -23.32 4.40 30.59
N GLN A 488 -23.99 3.39 31.16
CA GLN A 488 -24.94 3.59 32.25
C GLN A 488 -24.28 4.16 33.51
N PHE A 489 -23.10 3.64 33.88
CA PHE A 489 -22.34 4.12 35.05
C PHE A 489 -21.94 5.60 34.91
N VAL A 490 -21.50 6.01 33.73
CA VAL A 490 -21.20 7.41 33.42
C VAL A 490 -22.48 8.25 33.50
N LYS A 491 -23.55 7.80 32.84
CA LYS A 491 -24.82 8.55 32.81
C LYS A 491 -25.48 8.69 34.19
N SER A 492 -25.33 7.70 35.07
CA SER A 492 -25.82 7.77 36.46
C SER A 492 -24.89 8.54 37.40
N ARG A 493 -23.81 9.16 36.87
CA ARG A 493 -22.77 9.86 37.63
C ARG A 493 -22.20 9.02 38.77
N GLY A 494 -21.98 7.74 38.52
CA GLY A 494 -21.43 6.82 39.51
C GLY A 494 -22.38 6.42 40.63
N ALA A 495 -23.65 6.85 40.60
CA ALA A 495 -24.65 6.35 41.54
C ALA A 495 -24.71 4.81 41.43
N PRO A 496 -24.69 4.08 42.56
CA PRO A 496 -24.85 2.64 42.57
C PRO A 496 -26.22 2.34 41.96
N GLY A 497 -26.23 1.98 40.68
CA GLY A 497 -27.47 1.60 40.02
C GLY A 497 -28.07 0.45 40.81
N ASP A 498 -29.34 0.57 41.19
CA ASP A 498 -30.10 -0.58 41.65
C ASP A 498 -29.79 -1.74 40.69
N PRO A 499 -29.39 -2.93 41.19
CA PRO A 499 -29.06 -4.05 40.33
C PRO A 499 -30.21 -4.21 39.34
N PRO A 500 -29.93 -4.37 38.03
CA PRO A 500 -30.96 -4.38 37.01
C PRO A 500 -32.03 -5.38 37.47
N ARG A 501 -33.23 -4.89 37.80
CA ARG A 501 -34.33 -5.75 38.25
C ARG A 501 -34.39 -6.90 37.24
N PRO A 502 -34.36 -8.17 37.67
CA PRO A 502 -34.34 -9.30 36.76
C PRO A 502 -35.52 -9.12 35.81
N VAL A 503 -35.21 -8.76 34.57
CA VAL A 503 -36.21 -8.61 33.53
C VAL A 503 -36.75 -10.03 33.38
N LYS A 504 -37.97 -10.28 33.87
CA LYS A 504 -38.71 -11.52 33.60
C LYS A 504 -38.50 -11.80 32.12
N LYS A 505 -37.79 -12.88 31.77
CA LYS A 505 -37.33 -13.22 30.41
C LYS A 505 -38.36 -12.78 29.38
N ALA A 506 -38.25 -11.54 28.91
CA ALA A 506 -38.97 -11.09 27.76
C ALA A 506 -38.23 -11.81 26.65
N LYS A 507 -38.92 -12.78 26.06
CA LYS A 507 -38.53 -13.48 24.84
C LYS A 507 -37.70 -12.51 24.01
N LEU A 508 -36.39 -12.74 23.92
CA LEU A 508 -35.48 -11.97 23.09
C LEU A 508 -36.13 -11.90 21.72
N MET A 509 -36.78 -10.78 21.43
CA MET A 509 -37.11 -10.40 20.08
C MET A 509 -35.73 -10.22 19.47
N ALA A 510 -35.38 -11.13 18.57
CA ALA A 510 -34.39 -10.84 17.55
C ALA A 510 -34.72 -9.44 17.04
N VAL A 511 -33.86 -8.47 17.31
CA VAL A 511 -33.95 -7.17 16.67
C VAL A 511 -33.90 -7.48 15.18
N PRO A 512 -34.96 -7.20 14.39
CA PRO A 512 -34.86 -7.36 12.96
C PRO A 512 -33.81 -6.33 12.53
N MET A 513 -32.64 -6.82 12.10
CA MET A 513 -31.72 -5.99 11.35
C MET A 513 -32.53 -5.34 10.23
N TYR A 514 -32.51 -4.01 10.20
CA TYR A 514 -33.13 -3.19 9.17
C TYR A 514 -32.71 -3.69 7.79
N SER A 515 -33.65 -4.34 7.10
CA SER A 515 -33.57 -4.58 5.66
C SER A 515 -34.04 -3.31 4.96
N PRO A 516 -33.28 -2.74 4.00
CA PRO A 516 -33.74 -1.60 3.24
C PRO A 516 -34.80 -2.06 2.23
N ALA A 517 -36.06 -2.07 2.66
CA ALA A 517 -37.19 -2.32 1.78
C ALA A 517 -37.44 -1.08 0.90
N GLN A 518 -37.39 -1.33 -0.40
CA GLN A 518 -37.74 -0.43 -1.50
C GLN A 518 -39.11 0.24 -1.28
N SER A 519 -39.16 1.56 -1.28
CA SER A 519 -40.41 2.33 -1.27
C SER A 519 -41.10 2.25 -2.63
N LYS A 520 -42.16 1.44 -2.72
CA LYS A 520 -43.13 1.50 -3.82
C LYS A 520 -44.02 2.73 -3.65
N THR A 521 -43.94 3.65 -4.61
CA THR A 521 -44.89 4.76 -4.78
C THR A 521 -46.29 4.22 -5.08
N LYS A 522 -47.27 4.54 -4.23
CA LYS A 522 -48.69 4.40 -4.53
C LYS A 522 -49.34 5.77 -4.66
N THR A 523 -50.17 5.84 -5.69
CA THR A 523 -50.82 6.99 -6.29
C THR A 523 -52.16 7.32 -5.62
N LYS A 524 -52.54 8.60 -5.75
CA LYS A 524 -53.90 9.21 -5.76
C LYS A 524 -54.58 9.55 -4.42
N ALA A 525 -54.85 10.86 -4.22
CA ALA A 525 -56.20 11.36 -4.00
C ALA A 525 -56.34 12.89 -4.26
N LYS A 526 -57.25 13.22 -5.17
CA LYS A 526 -58.19 14.37 -5.28
C LYS A 526 -57.81 15.72 -4.64
N LYS A 527 -57.65 16.74 -5.50
CA LYS A 527 -57.87 18.17 -5.17
C LYS A 527 -59.23 18.65 -5.70
N LYS A 528 -60.02 19.31 -4.85
CA LYS A 528 -61.15 20.19 -5.19
C LYS A 528 -60.62 21.61 -5.48
N PRO A 529 -61.28 22.40 -6.35
CA PRO A 529 -60.95 23.81 -6.53
C PRO A 529 -61.73 24.66 -5.52
N VAL A 530 -61.06 25.61 -4.87
CA VAL A 530 -61.71 26.75 -4.19
C VAL A 530 -61.09 28.02 -4.75
N ASP A 531 -62.00 28.88 -5.15
CA ASP A 531 -61.88 30.16 -5.84
C ASP A 531 -61.68 31.27 -4.80
N ILE A 532 -60.57 32.04 -4.87
CA ILE A 532 -60.39 33.31 -4.15
C ILE A 532 -59.59 34.29 -5.01
N GLN A 533 -60.18 35.48 -5.16
CA GLN A 533 -59.74 36.69 -5.85
C GLN A 533 -58.35 37.25 -5.43
N PRO A 534 -57.74 38.12 -6.26
CA PRO A 534 -56.42 38.70 -6.03
C PRO A 534 -56.49 40.07 -5.33
N GLN A 535 -55.56 40.32 -4.41
CA GLN A 535 -55.17 41.69 -4.00
C GLN A 535 -53.73 41.71 -3.41
N PRO A 536 -53.07 42.89 -3.33
CA PRO A 536 -51.87 43.19 -4.09
C PRO A 536 -50.57 43.11 -3.27
N GLN A 537 -49.46 43.05 -4.00
CA GLN A 537 -48.09 42.96 -3.51
C GLN A 537 -47.67 44.14 -2.63
N PRO A 538 -46.74 43.90 -1.68
CA PRO A 538 -45.73 44.86 -1.33
C PRO A 538 -44.33 44.38 -1.79
N ILE A 539 -43.76 45.24 -2.62
CA ILE A 539 -42.35 45.61 -2.83
C ILE A 539 -41.31 44.82 -2.01
N ALA A 540 -40.33 44.31 -2.77
CA ALA A 540 -39.18 43.54 -2.35
C ALA A 540 -38.25 44.25 -1.33
N VAL A 541 -37.71 43.45 -0.41
CA VAL A 541 -36.37 43.67 0.17
C VAL A 541 -35.53 42.44 -0.21
N PRO A 542 -34.40 42.59 -0.93
CA PRO A 542 -33.57 41.47 -1.30
C PRO A 542 -32.81 40.98 -0.06
N LEU A 543 -33.18 39.79 0.42
CA LEU A 543 -32.41 39.08 1.44
C LEU A 543 -31.20 38.44 0.77
N THR A 544 -30.09 39.16 0.70
CA THR A 544 -28.78 38.62 0.35
C THR A 544 -28.39 37.58 1.40
N LYS A 545 -28.61 36.29 1.09
CA LYS A 545 -28.02 35.18 1.83
C LYS A 545 -26.51 35.26 1.63
N MET A 546 -25.79 35.75 2.64
CA MET A 546 -24.33 35.61 2.68
C MET A 546 -24.01 34.13 2.71
N ALA A 547 -23.35 33.64 1.67
CA ALA A 547 -22.73 32.34 1.70
C ALA A 547 -21.64 32.33 2.79
N PRO A 548 -21.45 31.24 3.54
CA PRO A 548 -20.35 31.11 4.49
C PRO A 548 -19.01 31.40 3.81
N LYS A 549 -18.11 32.09 4.52
CA LYS A 549 -16.87 32.68 3.99
C LYS A 549 -15.89 31.67 3.37
N ASP A 550 -16.11 30.36 3.55
CA ASP A 550 -15.19 29.27 3.19
C ASP A 550 -15.77 28.26 2.17
N TRP A 551 -16.70 28.73 1.33
CA TRP A 551 -17.29 27.91 0.26
C TRP A 551 -16.56 28.11 -1.07
N ASP A 552 -16.00 27.03 -1.63
CA ASP A 552 -15.42 27.07 -2.97
C ASP A 552 -16.55 27.21 -4.00
N LYS A 553 -16.54 28.35 -4.71
CA LYS A 553 -17.58 28.74 -5.68
C LYS A 553 -17.56 27.88 -6.94
N GLU A 554 -16.45 27.23 -7.27
CA GLU A 554 -16.36 26.41 -8.49
C GLU A 554 -16.83 24.97 -8.25
N THR A 555 -16.64 24.44 -7.04
CA THR A 555 -16.91 23.02 -6.73
C THR A 555 -18.16 22.79 -5.89
N ASN A 556 -18.71 23.85 -5.27
CA ASN A 556 -19.88 23.77 -4.40
C ASN A 556 -19.70 22.78 -3.22
N GLN A 557 -18.47 22.64 -2.74
CA GLN A 557 -18.10 21.79 -1.60
C GLN A 557 -17.48 22.62 -0.48
N PRO A 558 -17.66 22.22 0.80
CA PRO A 558 -16.99 22.87 1.91
C PRO A 558 -15.47 22.65 1.82
N ASN A 559 -14.70 23.70 2.04
CA ASN A 559 -13.24 23.63 2.08
C ASN A 559 -12.85 22.93 3.39
N VAL A 560 -12.67 21.60 3.37
CA VAL A 560 -12.23 20.83 4.54
C VAL A 560 -10.71 20.84 4.56
N ASP A 561 -10.12 21.97 4.96
CA ASP A 561 -8.81 22.00 5.60
C ASP A 561 -9.06 22.10 7.10
N LEU A 562 -8.87 20.99 7.81
CA LEU A 562 -8.83 20.97 9.27
C LEU A 562 -7.37 20.82 9.69
N THR A 563 -6.67 21.96 9.65
CA THR A 563 -5.50 22.22 10.48
C THR A 563 -5.79 23.55 11.17
N TYR A 564 -6.14 23.48 12.45
CA TYR A 564 -6.16 24.66 13.30
C TYR A 564 -4.71 25.06 13.54
N GLU A 565 -4.21 26.06 12.81
CA GLU A 565 -3.04 26.82 13.21
C GLU A 565 -3.51 28.03 14.03
N LEU A 566 -3.16 28.03 15.32
CA LEU A 566 -3.14 29.25 16.12
C LEU A 566 -1.89 30.02 15.70
N GLU A 567 -2.07 31.17 15.04
CA GLU A 567 -0.97 32.09 14.77
C GLU A 567 -0.37 32.60 16.10
N PRO A 568 0.97 32.60 16.26
CA PRO A 568 1.62 33.33 17.35
C PRO A 568 1.55 34.83 17.04
N GLY A 569 0.94 35.60 17.95
CA GLY A 569 0.76 37.04 17.81
C GLY A 569 2.08 37.79 17.61
N GLU A 570 2.09 38.65 16.59
CA GLU A 570 3.06 39.72 16.41
C GLU A 570 2.89 40.77 17.51
N ILE A 571 3.96 41.01 18.27
CA ILE A 571 4.08 42.11 19.20
C ILE A 571 4.44 43.36 18.39
N PHE A 572 3.51 44.30 18.27
CA PHE A 572 3.82 45.67 17.90
C PHE A 572 4.52 46.37 19.06
N ALA A 573 5.74 46.85 18.80
CA ALA A 573 6.38 47.86 19.63
C ALA A 573 5.77 49.22 19.27
N ASP A 574 5.22 49.91 20.27
CA ASP A 574 4.99 51.34 20.23
C ASP A 574 5.36 51.96 21.58
N ASP A 575 5.66 53.24 21.47
CA ASP A 575 6.61 54.05 22.23
C ASP A 575 6.01 54.69 23.50
N GLU A 576 6.93 55.16 24.35
CA GLU A 576 6.83 56.16 25.43
C GLU A 576 5.75 56.04 26.55
N THR A 577 6.20 55.90 27.80
CA THR A 577 6.20 57.02 28.79
C THR A 577 6.86 56.64 30.13
N SER A 578 7.85 57.46 30.49
CA SER A 578 8.38 57.86 31.81
C SER A 578 7.82 57.22 33.10
N VAL A 579 8.70 56.81 34.03
CA VAL A 579 8.98 57.48 35.33
C VAL A 579 9.94 56.64 36.21
N ALA A 580 11.06 57.28 36.58
CA ALA A 580 11.90 57.20 37.79
C ALA A 580 12.40 55.85 38.37
N GLY A 581 13.73 55.75 38.57
CA GLY A 581 14.31 54.85 39.57
C GLY A 581 15.81 54.57 39.46
N SER A 582 16.63 55.42 40.09
CA SER A 582 18.09 55.37 40.23
C SER A 582 18.74 54.03 40.63
N SER A 583 19.94 53.75 40.09
CA SER A 583 21.19 53.34 40.82
C SER A 583 22.24 52.81 39.81
N THR A 584 23.25 53.59 39.42
CA THR A 584 24.64 53.69 39.95
C THR A 584 25.63 52.58 39.54
N PHE A 585 26.70 53.03 38.85
CA PHE A 585 28.06 52.47 38.71
C PHE A 585 28.23 51.22 37.79
N SER A 586 29.26 51.06 36.93
CA SER A 586 30.45 51.84 36.57
C SER A 586 31.13 51.22 35.33
N HIS A 587 31.70 52.07 34.46
CA HIS A 587 32.67 51.77 33.39
C HIS A 587 33.97 51.15 33.95
N PRO A 588 34.78 50.42 33.14
CA PRO A 588 35.82 51.03 32.26
C PRO A 588 35.91 50.36 30.85
N SER A 589 36.03 51.10 29.74
CA SER A 589 37.20 51.78 29.14
C SER A 589 37.90 50.93 28.07
N TYR A 590 37.93 51.49 26.85
CA TYR A 590 38.63 51.06 25.62
C TYR A 590 40.17 50.95 25.77
N PRO A 591 40.93 50.41 24.80
CA PRO A 591 41.34 51.22 23.63
C PRO A 591 41.31 50.50 22.25
N PRO A 592 41.45 51.27 21.15
CA PRO A 592 41.29 50.82 19.76
C PRO A 592 42.64 50.64 19.04
N SER A 593 42.64 49.96 17.89
CA SER A 593 43.73 50.11 16.90
C SER A 593 43.24 49.95 15.46
N SER A 594 43.37 51.08 14.76
CA SER A 594 43.45 51.33 13.32
C SER A 594 44.42 50.40 12.56
N ASN A 595 44.16 50.05 11.30
CA ASN A 595 44.54 50.87 10.13
C ASN A 595 44.30 50.15 8.79
N SER A 596 44.04 50.98 7.80
CA SER A 596 43.82 50.75 6.37
C SER A 596 45.01 50.15 5.60
N THR A 597 44.73 49.39 4.54
CA THR A 597 45.51 49.48 3.29
C THR A 597 44.63 49.20 2.06
N GLN A 598 44.74 50.08 1.07
CA GLN A 598 44.07 50.11 -0.24
C GLN A 598 44.66 49.12 -1.26
N SER A 599 43.95 49.01 -2.39
CA SER A 599 44.31 48.45 -3.71
C SER A 599 43.99 46.95 -3.86
N ASN A 600 43.39 46.43 -4.93
CA ASN A 600 43.19 46.92 -6.29
C ASN A 600 41.95 46.27 -6.93
N SER A 601 41.39 47.00 -7.89
CA SER A 601 40.39 46.58 -8.88
C SER A 601 40.85 45.38 -9.73
N SER A 602 39.93 44.44 -10.04
CA SER A 602 39.90 43.71 -11.33
C SER A 602 38.53 43.06 -11.51
N GLN A 603 37.89 43.38 -12.64
CA GLN A 603 36.57 42.92 -13.09
C GLN A 603 36.62 41.53 -13.78
N PRO A 604 35.47 40.94 -14.13
CA PRO A 604 35.31 39.49 -14.31
C PRO A 604 35.62 39.00 -15.73
N SER A 605 36.20 37.81 -15.82
CA SER A 605 36.47 37.10 -17.07
C SER A 605 35.20 36.42 -17.61
N SER A 606 34.63 36.99 -18.67
CA SER A 606 33.66 36.34 -19.56
C SER A 606 34.38 35.38 -20.50
N PHE A 607 34.01 34.09 -20.47
CA PHE A 607 34.47 33.11 -21.46
C PHE A 607 33.59 33.16 -22.72
N TYR A 608 34.22 33.50 -23.84
CA TYR A 608 33.70 33.44 -25.21
C TYR A 608 33.83 32.02 -25.76
N PHE A 609 32.76 31.46 -26.33
CA PHE A 609 32.82 30.25 -27.17
C PHE A 609 32.95 30.65 -28.65
N PRO A 610 33.85 30.04 -29.45
CA PRO A 610 33.91 30.29 -30.88
C PRO A 610 32.93 29.41 -31.67
N ILE A 611 32.28 30.05 -32.65
CA ILE A 611 31.48 29.44 -33.72
C ILE A 611 32.43 28.83 -34.77
N PRO A 612 32.18 27.63 -35.32
CA PRO A 612 32.95 27.12 -36.44
C PRO A 612 32.44 27.70 -37.76
N ILE A 613 33.37 28.27 -38.52
CA ILE A 613 33.18 28.72 -39.91
C ILE A 613 33.35 27.49 -40.81
N SER A 614 32.36 27.24 -41.68
CA SER A 614 32.49 26.32 -42.81
C SER A 614 33.37 26.94 -43.89
N SER A 615 34.25 26.14 -44.50
CA SER A 615 34.89 26.48 -45.77
C SER A 615 34.65 25.33 -46.76
N ASP A 616 34.12 25.73 -47.92
CA ASP A 616 34.07 25.12 -49.26
C ASP A 616 33.88 23.59 -49.44
#